data_AF-A0AA39UAN7-F1
#
_entry.id   AF-A0AA39UAN7-F1
#
_cell.length_a   1.000
_cell.length_b   1.000
_cell.length_c   1.000
_cell.angle_alpha   90.00
_cell.angle_beta   90.00
_cell.angle_gamma   90.00
#
_symmetry.space_group_name_H-M   'P 1'
#
loop_
_entity.id
_entity.type
_entity.pdbx_description
1 polymer ?
#
loop_
_entity_poly.entity_id
_entity_poly.type
_entity_poly.pdbx_seq_one_letter_code
_entity_poly.pdbx_strand_id
1 'polypeptide(L)'
;MSIPSSSHPSLQKPAPTSNPPTSNITTTPTTTSPPPTPQTNPLEAKKIASLQAKITALQVQIQETEEKQKEVDAKLKHTDTQATVKAHIKLLHDYNEIRDVGQGLMGIIADTKGVRVRDVYQDFGVGEGD
;
A
#
# COMPACT_ATOMS: atom_id res chain seq x y z
N MET A 1 8.47 55.50 8.14
CA MET A 1 7.91 54.34 8.88
C MET A 1 9.06 53.71 9.63
N SER A 2 8.96 53.57 10.95
CA SER A 2 10.13 53.34 11.80
C SER A 2 9.79 52.45 13.00
N ILE A 3 10.65 51.45 13.24
CA ILE A 3 10.83 50.65 14.49
C ILE A 3 9.61 49.90 15.10
N PRO A 4 9.82 48.91 15.99
CA PRO A 4 10.97 48.01 16.18
C PRO A 4 10.59 46.51 16.28
N SER A 5 11.58 45.65 16.52
CA SER A 5 11.38 44.36 17.18
C SER A 5 10.88 44.54 18.63
N SER A 6 10.13 43.57 19.17
CA SER A 6 9.73 43.53 20.57
C SER A 6 9.76 42.11 21.14
N SER A 7 10.60 41.89 22.14
CA SER A 7 10.75 40.63 22.88
C SER A 7 10.14 40.78 24.28
N HIS A 8 9.27 39.87 24.73
CA HIS A 8 8.81 39.77 26.13
C HIS A 8 8.11 38.40 26.37
N PRO A 9 8.01 37.89 27.62
CA PRO A 9 9.17 37.51 28.44
C PRO A 9 9.04 36.08 29.05
N SER A 10 10.09 35.64 29.76
CA SER A 10 10.08 34.39 30.53
C SER A 10 9.18 34.45 31.77
N LEU A 11 8.54 33.34 32.13
CA LEU A 11 7.96 33.10 33.45
C LEU A 11 8.43 31.74 34.00
N GLN A 12 9.32 31.80 34.98
CA GLN A 12 10.02 30.66 35.58
C GLN A 12 9.32 30.22 36.87
N LYS A 13 9.08 28.91 37.05
CA LYS A 13 8.43 28.37 38.27
C LYS A 13 9.49 27.98 39.33
N PRO A 14 9.47 28.56 40.55
CA PRO A 14 10.43 28.23 41.61
C PRO A 14 9.96 27.10 42.56
N ALA A 15 10.92 26.62 43.36
CA ALA A 15 10.81 25.72 44.52
C ALA A 15 12.07 25.90 45.39
N PRO A 16 12.23 25.26 46.59
CA PRO A 16 11.26 24.57 47.46
C PRO A 16 10.82 25.52 48.61
N THR A 17 10.74 25.29 49.95
CA THR A 17 11.03 24.18 50.90
C THR A 17 10.35 24.44 52.26
N SER A 18 9.85 23.43 52.99
CA SER A 18 9.93 23.28 54.47
C SER A 18 9.15 22.04 54.98
N ASN A 19 9.56 21.48 56.12
CA ASN A 19 9.02 20.34 56.90
C ASN A 19 9.57 20.45 58.36
N PRO A 20 9.11 19.70 59.41
CA PRO A 20 7.85 18.98 59.66
C PRO A 20 7.17 19.51 60.98
N PRO A 21 6.39 18.75 61.80
CA PRO A 21 6.91 17.67 62.68
C PRO A 21 6.02 16.41 62.89
N THR A 22 6.55 15.44 63.64
CA THR A 22 6.22 14.00 63.75
C THR A 22 5.18 13.59 64.82
N SER A 23 4.44 12.49 64.62
CA SER A 23 4.07 11.43 65.63
C SER A 23 3.30 10.25 64.98
N ASN A 24 3.62 8.95 65.10
CA ASN A 24 3.81 8.01 66.26
C ASN A 24 2.48 7.34 66.71
N ILE A 25 2.28 6.01 66.90
CA ILE A 25 3.15 4.80 66.93
C ILE A 25 2.44 3.54 66.30
N THR A 26 3.25 2.58 65.80
CA THR A 26 3.05 1.15 65.45
C THR A 26 1.96 0.29 66.15
N THR A 27 1.26 -0.60 65.40
CA THR A 27 1.19 -2.08 65.63
C THR A 27 0.33 -2.84 64.59
N THR A 28 0.71 -4.08 64.29
CA THR A 28 -0.16 -5.14 63.73
C THR A 28 -0.33 -6.23 64.81
N PRO A 29 -1.37 -7.07 64.75
CA PRO A 29 -1.17 -8.37 64.10
C PRO A 29 -2.33 -8.81 63.18
N THR A 30 -2.07 -9.88 62.44
CA THR A 30 -2.97 -10.56 61.51
C THR A 30 -4.25 -11.11 62.16
N THR A 31 -5.34 -11.13 61.38
CA THR A 31 -6.41 -12.14 61.51
C THR A 31 -6.90 -12.51 60.12
N THR A 32 -7.00 -13.81 59.87
CA THR A 32 -7.21 -14.38 58.53
C THR A 32 -8.64 -14.21 58.03
N SER A 33 -8.83 -13.65 56.85
CA SER A 33 -10.04 -13.81 56.03
C SER A 33 -9.68 -13.59 54.55
N PRO A 34 -10.02 -14.52 53.63
CA PRO A 34 -9.70 -14.36 52.22
C PRO A 34 -10.61 -13.28 51.58
N PRO A 35 -10.10 -12.49 50.62
CA PRO A 35 -10.94 -11.59 49.83
C PRO A 35 -11.93 -12.40 48.97
N PRO A 36 -13.09 -11.83 48.60
CA PRO A 36 -14.12 -12.55 47.86
C PRO A 36 -13.58 -12.98 46.49
N THR A 37 -13.58 -14.29 46.25
CA THR A 37 -13.34 -14.86 44.92
C THR A 37 -14.33 -14.27 43.92
N PRO A 38 -13.90 -13.75 42.76
CA PRO A 38 -14.81 -13.45 41.66
C PRO A 38 -15.34 -14.77 41.12
N GLN A 39 -16.50 -15.22 41.63
CA GLN A 39 -17.26 -16.34 41.10
C GLN A 39 -17.86 -15.94 39.74
N THR A 40 -17.00 -15.88 38.72
CA THR A 40 -17.44 -15.97 37.33
C THR A 40 -18.28 -17.24 37.22
N ASN A 41 -19.52 -17.13 36.76
CA ASN A 41 -20.39 -18.29 36.70
C ASN A 41 -19.74 -19.32 35.76
N PRO A 42 -19.84 -20.63 36.02
CA PRO A 42 -19.22 -21.64 35.15
C PRO A 42 -19.74 -21.56 33.69
N LEU A 43 -20.94 -21.00 33.47
CA LEU A 43 -21.44 -20.66 32.13
C LEU A 43 -20.72 -19.46 31.49
N GLU A 44 -20.30 -18.47 32.27
CA GLU A 44 -19.55 -17.29 31.79
C GLU A 44 -18.10 -17.66 31.49
N ALA A 45 -17.43 -18.40 32.39
CA ALA A 45 -16.09 -18.94 32.13
C ALA A 45 -16.06 -19.80 30.84
N LYS A 46 -17.10 -20.63 30.63
CA LYS A 46 -17.24 -21.45 29.41
C LYS A 46 -17.56 -20.62 28.16
N LYS A 47 -18.30 -19.50 28.28
CA LYS A 47 -18.48 -18.52 27.19
C LYS A 47 -17.17 -17.81 26.84
N ILE A 48 -16.43 -17.34 27.85
CA ILE A 48 -15.14 -16.64 27.67
C ILE A 48 -14.14 -17.56 26.96
N ALA A 49 -13.98 -18.80 27.43
CA ALA A 49 -13.12 -19.78 26.78
C ALA A 49 -13.55 -20.08 25.32
N SER A 50 -14.87 -20.17 25.05
CA SER A 50 -15.38 -20.36 23.68
C SER A 50 -15.13 -19.14 22.78
N LEU A 51 -15.21 -17.93 23.31
CA LEU A 51 -14.89 -16.69 22.57
C LEU A 51 -13.38 -16.58 22.32
N GLN A 52 -12.54 -16.89 23.30
CA GLN A 52 -11.08 -16.93 23.14
C GLN A 52 -10.66 -17.95 22.07
N ALA A 53 -11.19 -19.17 22.10
CA ALA A 53 -10.93 -20.18 21.08
C ALA A 53 -11.36 -19.73 19.67
N LYS A 54 -12.48 -19.01 19.54
CA LYS A 54 -12.92 -18.41 18.28
C LYS A 54 -12.00 -17.28 17.81
N ILE A 55 -11.52 -16.42 18.71
CA ILE A 55 -10.57 -15.35 18.39
C ILE A 55 -9.27 -15.96 17.85
N THR A 56 -8.70 -16.97 18.53
CA THR A 56 -7.48 -17.65 18.05
C THR A 56 -7.70 -18.34 16.70
N ALA A 57 -8.83 -19.03 16.50
CA ALA A 57 -9.15 -19.66 15.22
C ALA A 57 -9.30 -18.64 14.07
N LEU A 58 -9.93 -17.49 14.33
CA LEU A 58 -10.06 -16.40 13.35
C LEU A 58 -8.71 -15.72 13.07
N GLN A 59 -7.85 -15.54 14.07
CA GLN A 59 -6.50 -15.01 13.89
C GLN A 59 -5.65 -15.92 12.98
N VAL A 60 -5.72 -17.23 13.17
CA VAL A 60 -5.06 -18.20 12.27
C VAL A 60 -5.62 -18.13 10.85
N GLN A 61 -6.96 -18.02 10.68
CA GLN A 61 -7.57 -17.87 9.36
C GLN A 61 -7.21 -16.55 8.67
N ILE A 62 -7.07 -15.45 9.41
CA ILE A 62 -6.59 -14.17 8.89
C ILE A 62 -5.15 -14.33 8.39
N GLN A 63 -4.24 -14.85 9.21
CA GLN A 63 -2.84 -15.05 8.81
C GLN A 63 -2.72 -15.98 7.59
N GLU A 64 -3.44 -17.11 7.58
CA GLU A 64 -3.44 -18.05 6.44
C GLU A 64 -4.00 -17.41 5.15
N THR A 65 -4.93 -16.45 5.27
CA THR A 65 -5.49 -15.70 4.15
C THR A 65 -4.55 -14.60 3.66
N GLU A 66 -3.89 -13.88 4.58
CA GLU A 66 -2.88 -12.86 4.27
C GLU A 66 -1.63 -13.49 3.62
N GLU A 67 -1.19 -14.66 4.08
CA GLU A 67 -0.08 -15.41 3.45
C GLU A 67 -0.44 -15.84 2.02
N LYS A 68 -1.67 -16.35 1.79
CA LYS A 68 -2.16 -16.68 0.45
C LYS A 68 -2.32 -15.46 -0.45
N GLN A 69 -2.84 -14.34 0.08
CA GLN A 69 -2.92 -13.08 -0.68
C GLN A 69 -1.52 -12.61 -1.08
N LYS A 70 -0.56 -12.60 -0.16
CA LYS A 70 0.83 -12.23 -0.41
C LYS A 70 1.53 -13.16 -1.43
N GLU A 71 1.21 -14.45 -1.42
CA GLU A 71 1.69 -15.40 -2.43
C GLU A 71 1.07 -15.13 -3.82
N VAL A 72 -0.23 -14.85 -3.87
CA VAL A 72 -0.97 -14.49 -5.09
C VAL A 72 -0.49 -13.15 -5.65
N ASP A 73 -0.29 -12.13 -4.82
CA ASP A 73 0.25 -10.83 -5.23
C ASP A 73 1.71 -10.93 -5.72
N ALA A 74 2.52 -11.78 -5.08
CA ALA A 74 3.87 -12.06 -5.55
C ALA A 74 3.90 -12.75 -6.93
N LYS A 75 2.90 -13.60 -7.22
CA LYS A 75 2.67 -14.22 -8.54
C LYS A 75 2.04 -13.24 -9.54
N LEU A 76 1.21 -12.32 -9.08
CA LEU A 76 0.63 -11.19 -9.83
C LEU A 76 1.60 -10.01 -9.99
N LYS A 77 2.92 -10.26 -9.91
CA LYS A 77 3.97 -9.32 -10.34
C LYS A 77 3.97 -8.98 -11.83
N HIS A 78 2.95 -9.44 -12.57
CA HIS A 78 2.36 -8.73 -13.71
C HIS A 78 1.69 -7.39 -13.30
N THR A 79 2.23 -6.68 -12.30
CA THR A 79 1.72 -5.41 -11.76
C THR A 79 1.65 -4.31 -12.82
N ASP A 80 2.42 -4.47 -13.91
CA ASP A 80 2.42 -3.57 -15.05
C ASP A 80 1.82 -4.19 -16.33
N THR A 81 0.78 -5.02 -16.17
CA THR A 81 -0.14 -5.37 -17.29
C THR A 81 -0.62 -4.11 -18.03
N GLN A 82 -0.89 -3.02 -17.29
CA GLN A 82 -1.36 -1.76 -17.87
C GLN A 82 -0.31 -1.06 -18.75
N ALA A 83 0.95 -0.89 -18.32
CA ALA A 83 1.96 -0.34 -19.26
C ALA A 83 2.41 -1.36 -20.30
N THR A 84 2.31 -2.67 -20.05
CA THR A 84 2.54 -3.70 -21.10
C THR A 84 1.53 -3.53 -22.23
N VAL A 85 0.23 -3.44 -21.91
CA VAL A 85 -0.84 -3.17 -22.89
C VAL A 85 -0.64 -1.79 -23.53
N LYS A 86 -0.33 -0.75 -22.76
CA LYS A 86 -0.08 0.61 -23.30
C LYS A 86 1.14 0.67 -24.23
N ALA A 87 2.21 -0.07 -23.94
CA ALA A 87 3.40 -0.16 -24.78
C ALA A 87 3.12 -0.93 -26.07
N HIS A 88 2.34 -2.02 -26.00
CA HIS A 88 1.91 -2.75 -27.19
C HIS A 88 0.96 -1.92 -28.07
N ILE A 89 0.01 -1.19 -27.47
CA ILE A 89 -0.84 -0.21 -28.17
C ILE A 89 0.01 0.88 -28.82
N LYS A 90 1.04 1.40 -28.14
CA LYS A 90 1.96 2.37 -28.74
C LYS A 90 2.69 1.76 -29.93
N LEU A 91 3.26 0.57 -29.79
CA LEU A 91 4.01 -0.10 -30.85
C LEU A 91 3.15 -0.37 -32.10
N LEU A 92 1.86 -0.73 -31.92
CA LEU A 92 0.92 -0.89 -33.02
C LEU A 92 0.61 0.43 -33.73
N HIS A 93 0.44 1.54 -33.00
CA HIS A 93 0.28 2.86 -33.62
C HIS A 93 1.56 3.31 -34.34
N ASP A 94 2.72 3.18 -33.69
CA ASP A 94 4.03 3.54 -34.26
C ASP A 94 4.30 2.75 -35.57
N TYR A 95 3.97 1.45 -35.60
CA TYR A 95 4.07 0.60 -36.81
C TYR A 95 3.07 1.02 -37.89
N ASN A 96 1.79 1.27 -37.54
CA ASN A 96 0.79 1.68 -38.53
C ASN A 96 1.15 3.04 -39.15
N GLU A 97 1.62 4.01 -38.36
CA GLU A 97 2.03 5.33 -38.85
C GLU A 97 3.17 5.24 -39.86
N ILE A 98 4.25 4.49 -39.57
CA ILE A 98 5.34 4.31 -40.53
C ILE A 98 4.91 3.49 -41.76
N ARG A 99 4.01 2.51 -41.59
CA ARG A 99 3.46 1.72 -42.70
C ARG A 99 2.66 2.61 -43.65
N ASP A 100 1.72 3.40 -43.13
CA ASP A 100 0.84 4.27 -43.92
C ASP A 100 1.63 5.36 -44.67
N VAL A 101 2.62 5.97 -44.01
CA VAL A 101 3.57 6.89 -44.65
C VAL A 101 4.35 6.18 -45.77
N GLY A 102 4.81 4.94 -45.52
CA GLY A 102 5.44 4.09 -46.53
C GLY A 102 4.54 3.82 -47.74
N GLN A 103 3.28 3.45 -47.51
CA GLN A 103 2.31 3.20 -48.59
C GLN A 103 2.06 4.44 -49.43
N GLY A 104 1.90 5.61 -48.79
CA GLY A 104 1.71 6.89 -49.48
C GLY A 104 2.91 7.27 -50.35
N LEU A 105 4.13 7.07 -49.86
CA LEU A 105 5.36 7.30 -50.62
C LEU A 105 5.49 6.33 -51.81
N MET A 106 5.17 5.04 -51.63
CA MET A 106 5.18 4.07 -52.74
C MET A 106 4.12 4.39 -53.80
N GLY A 107 2.96 4.93 -53.41
CA GLY A 107 1.96 5.46 -54.34
C GLY A 107 2.52 6.59 -55.21
N ILE A 108 3.10 7.62 -54.59
CA ILE A 108 3.71 8.76 -55.30
C ILE A 108 4.85 8.30 -56.22
N ILE A 109 5.67 7.33 -55.80
CA ILE A 109 6.74 6.77 -56.63
C ILE A 109 6.17 5.99 -57.84
N ALA A 110 5.09 5.24 -57.67
CA ALA A 110 4.42 4.52 -58.75
C ALA A 110 3.82 5.47 -59.79
N ASP A 111 3.08 6.49 -59.34
CA ASP A 111 2.51 7.53 -60.19
C ASP A 111 3.60 8.29 -60.96
N THR A 112 4.72 8.63 -60.31
CA THR A 112 5.87 9.30 -60.93
C THR A 112 6.59 8.42 -61.96
N LYS A 113 6.66 7.10 -61.72
CA LYS A 113 7.21 6.11 -62.66
C LYS A 113 6.24 5.73 -63.79
N GLY A 114 4.94 5.95 -63.63
CA GLY A 114 3.89 5.45 -64.53
C GLY A 114 3.69 3.92 -64.47
N VAL A 115 4.10 3.27 -63.38
CA VAL A 115 3.98 1.81 -63.15
C VAL A 115 2.95 1.51 -62.06
N ARG A 116 2.61 0.24 -61.82
CA ARG A 116 1.65 -0.09 -60.74
C ARG A 116 2.36 -0.07 -59.40
N VAL A 117 1.64 0.31 -58.35
CA VAL A 117 2.13 0.29 -56.96
C VAL A 117 2.73 -1.08 -56.60
N ARG A 118 2.08 -2.19 -56.99
CA ARG A 118 2.61 -3.56 -56.79
C ARG A 118 3.99 -3.80 -57.41
N ASP A 119 4.28 -3.20 -58.55
CA ASP A 119 5.57 -3.34 -59.23
C ASP A 119 6.66 -2.60 -58.41
N VAL A 120 6.31 -1.44 -57.84
CA VAL A 120 7.18 -0.68 -56.91
C VAL A 120 7.39 -1.42 -55.59
N TYR A 121 6.37 -2.07 -55.02
CA TYR A 121 6.54 -2.90 -53.83
C TYR A 121 7.53 -4.06 -54.07
N GLN A 122 7.51 -4.65 -55.27
CA GLN A 122 8.49 -5.66 -55.69
C GLN A 122 9.90 -5.07 -55.89
N ASP A 123 10.04 -3.90 -56.53
CA ASP A 123 11.32 -3.18 -56.67
C ASP A 123 12.00 -2.93 -55.30
N PHE A 124 11.21 -2.59 -54.28
CA PHE A 124 11.68 -2.29 -52.93
C PHE A 124 11.68 -3.51 -51.97
N GLY A 125 11.34 -4.71 -52.46
CA GLY A 125 11.39 -5.95 -51.69
C GLY A 125 10.32 -6.12 -50.61
N VAL A 126 9.26 -5.31 -50.61
CA VAL A 126 8.18 -5.35 -49.62
C VAL A 126 7.07 -6.30 -50.11
N GLY A 127 6.97 -7.48 -49.50
CA GLY A 127 5.96 -8.49 -49.83
C GLY A 127 4.58 -8.19 -49.22
N GLU A 128 3.51 -8.72 -49.82
CA GLU A 128 2.11 -8.49 -49.37
C GLU A 128 1.73 -9.25 -48.08
N GLY A 129 2.69 -9.57 -47.22
CA GLY A 129 2.53 -10.42 -46.02
C GLY A 129 3.20 -9.90 -44.74
N ASP A 130 3.68 -8.65 -44.76
CA ASP A 130 4.39 -7.95 -43.65
C ASP A 130 3.81 -6.54 -43.44
#